data_AF-A0A945ZW55-F1
#
_entry.id   AF-A0A945ZW55-F1
#
_cell.length_a   1.000
_cell.length_b   1.000
_cell.length_c   1.000
_cell.angle_alpha   90.00
_cell.angle_beta   90.00
_cell.angle_gamma   90.00
#
_symmetry.space_group_name_H-M   'P 1'
#
loop_
_entity.id
_entity.type
_entity.pdbx_description
1 polymer ?
#
loop_
_entity_poly.entity_id
_entity_poly.type
_entity_poly.pdbx_seq_one_letter_code
_entity_poly.pdbx_strand_id
1 'polypeptide(L)'
;MLQIFNYLFEQYSEYETLDIILEITGVVFGLLSVWFSKNNNILVFPTGMISTSIFVYLLYKWILLGDMMINGYYFIVSIYGWYVWTRKQNNVVTPISTLNYNEKKI
;
A
#
# COMPACT_ATOMS: atom_id res chain seq x y z
N MET A 1 -30.93 13.11 -11.09
CA MET A 1 -30.42 12.28 -9.97
C MET A 1 -29.72 11.01 -10.45
N LEU A 2 -30.25 10.30 -11.46
CA LEU A 2 -29.61 9.11 -12.05
C LEU A 2 -28.36 9.38 -12.91
N GLN A 3 -28.24 10.57 -13.53
CA GLN A 3 -27.08 10.90 -14.38
C GLN A 3 -25.76 11.01 -13.61
N ILE A 4 -25.78 11.53 -12.37
CA ILE A 4 -24.58 11.62 -11.53
C ILE A 4 -24.13 10.23 -11.09
N PHE A 5 -25.08 9.36 -10.71
CA PHE A 5 -24.79 7.97 -10.40
C PHE A 5 -24.21 7.25 -11.62
N ASN A 6 -24.83 7.37 -12.79
CA ASN A 6 -24.29 6.76 -14.00
C ASN A 6 -22.90 7.30 -14.33
N TYR A 7 -22.65 8.60 -14.26
CA TYR A 7 -21.31 9.16 -14.51
C TYR A 7 -20.23 8.62 -13.55
N LEU A 8 -20.59 8.33 -12.29
CA LEU A 8 -19.68 7.75 -11.30
C LEU A 8 -19.42 6.25 -11.52
N PHE A 9 -20.40 5.51 -12.06
CA PHE A 9 -20.35 4.05 -12.21
C PHE A 9 -20.15 3.56 -13.65
N GLU A 10 -20.20 4.45 -14.64
CA GLU A 10 -20.02 4.15 -16.06
C GLU A 10 -18.57 3.73 -16.36
N GLN A 11 -17.59 4.34 -15.69
CA GLN A 11 -16.19 3.88 -15.76
C GLN A 11 -16.00 2.46 -15.23
N TYR A 12 -16.82 2.01 -14.28
CA TYR A 12 -16.77 0.63 -13.77
C TYR A 12 -17.46 -0.39 -14.71
N SER A 13 -18.25 0.07 -15.69
CA SER A 13 -18.94 -0.83 -16.63
C SER A 13 -17.99 -1.46 -17.67
N GLU A 14 -16.82 -0.83 -17.91
CA GLU A 14 -15.77 -1.41 -18.75
C GLU A 14 -14.82 -2.34 -17.96
N TYR A 15 -14.95 -2.39 -16.63
CA TYR A 15 -14.03 -3.15 -15.78
C TYR A 15 -14.51 -4.59 -15.62
N GLU A 16 -13.56 -5.52 -15.63
CA GLU A 16 -13.85 -6.92 -15.42
C GLU A 16 -14.17 -7.14 -13.93
N THR A 17 -15.20 -7.92 -13.61
CA THR A 17 -15.61 -8.19 -12.20
C THR A 17 -14.44 -8.69 -11.35
N LEU A 18 -13.48 -9.39 -11.96
CA LEU A 18 -12.26 -9.85 -11.33
C LEU A 18 -11.35 -8.70 -10.85
N ASP A 19 -11.25 -7.61 -11.62
CA ASP A 19 -10.42 -6.46 -11.26
C ASP A 19 -10.98 -5.74 -10.03
N ILE A 20 -12.31 -5.60 -9.96
CA ILE A 20 -13.01 -4.98 -8.83
C ILE A 20 -12.82 -5.83 -7.56
N ILE A 21 -12.90 -7.15 -7.67
CA ILE A 21 -12.64 -8.06 -6.55
C ILE A 21 -11.18 -7.95 -6.10
N LEU A 22 -10.24 -7.92 -7.04
CA LEU A 22 -8.82 -7.73 -6.75
C LEU A 22 -8.58 -6.39 -6.04
N GLU A 23 -9.16 -5.29 -6.52
CA GLU A 23 -9.04 -3.97 -5.89
C GLU A 23 -9.55 -3.98 -4.44
N ILE A 24 -10.75 -4.52 -4.20
CA ILE A 24 -11.32 -4.62 -2.86
C ILE A 24 -10.44 -5.46 -1.94
N THR A 25 -9.94 -6.61 -2.42
CA THR A 25 -9.03 -7.45 -1.63
C THR A 25 -7.72 -6.70 -1.35
N GLY A 26 -7.16 -5.99 -2.33
CA GLY A 26 -5.96 -5.17 -2.18
C GLY A 26 -6.12 -4.08 -1.12
N VAL A 27 -7.26 -3.38 -1.11
CA VAL A 27 -7.59 -2.36 -0.09
C VAL A 27 -7.71 -3.00 1.30
N VAL A 28 -8.42 -4.13 1.42
CA VAL A 28 -8.56 -4.84 2.69
C VAL A 28 -7.20 -5.31 3.22
N PHE A 29 -6.34 -5.88 2.38
CA PHE A 29 -4.98 -6.26 2.78
C PHE A 29 -4.12 -5.05 3.16
N GLY A 30 -4.30 -3.91 2.50
CA GLY A 30 -3.65 -2.65 2.87
C GLY A 30 -4.08 -2.15 4.24
N LEU A 31 -5.38 -2.14 4.53
CA LEU A 31 -5.92 -1.78 5.85
C LEU A 31 -5.47 -2.74 6.95
N LEU A 32 -5.43 -4.04 6.65
CA LEU A 32 -4.88 -5.05 7.55
C LEU A 32 -3.40 -4.81 7.85
N SER A 33 -2.60 -4.42 6.85
CA SER A 33 -1.18 -4.07 7.04
C SER A 33 -1.02 -2.92 8.05
N VAL A 34 -1.85 -1.87 7.97
CA VAL A 34 -1.85 -0.76 8.94
C VAL A 34 -2.25 -1.24 10.34
N TRP A 35 -3.25 -2.11 10.45
CA TRP A 35 -3.62 -2.68 11.75
C TRP A 35 -2.48 -3.51 12.34
N PHE A 36 -1.87 -4.39 11.57
CA PHE A 36 -0.73 -5.19 12.04
C PHE A 36 0.45 -4.29 12.46
N SER A 37 0.58 -3.09 11.88
CA SER A 37 1.65 -2.13 12.18
C SER A 37 1.46 -1.56 13.57
N LYS A 38 0.21 -1.28 13.95
CA LYS A 38 -0.17 -0.94 15.32
C LYS A 38 0.14 -2.08 16.30
N ASN A 39 0.06 -3.33 15.87
CA ASN A 39 0.25 -4.49 16.73
C ASN A 39 1.70 -5.00 16.78
N ASN A 40 2.67 -4.27 16.20
CA ASN A 40 4.10 -4.65 16.15
C ASN A 40 4.36 -6.05 15.55
N ASN A 41 3.43 -6.57 14.75
CA ASN A 41 3.54 -7.91 14.20
C ASN A 41 4.32 -7.87 12.87
N ILE A 42 5.23 -8.82 12.64
CA ILE A 42 6.02 -8.89 11.42
C ILE A 42 5.17 -9.16 10.15
N LEU A 43 3.91 -9.57 10.34
CA LEU A 43 2.92 -9.81 9.28
C LEU A 43 2.44 -8.53 8.53
N VAL A 44 2.80 -7.34 9.01
CA VAL A 44 2.56 -6.05 8.31
C VAL A 44 3.10 -6.04 6.89
N PHE A 45 4.30 -6.59 6.75
CA PHE A 45 5.05 -6.53 5.52
C PHE A 45 4.50 -7.47 4.45
N PRO A 46 4.27 -8.78 4.72
CA PRO A 46 3.68 -9.65 3.71
C PRO A 46 2.27 -9.19 3.29
N THR A 47 1.46 -8.66 4.20
CA THR A 47 0.13 -8.12 3.86
C THR A 47 0.21 -6.84 3.01
N GLY A 48 1.15 -5.94 3.31
CA GLY A 48 1.41 -4.74 2.50
C GLY A 48 2.00 -5.04 1.13
N MET A 49 2.87 -6.05 1.01
CA MET A 49 3.41 -6.52 -0.26
C MET A 49 2.36 -7.15 -1.17
N ILE A 50 1.45 -7.94 -0.61
CA ILE A 50 0.31 -8.49 -1.36
C ILE A 50 -0.58 -7.36 -1.89
N SER A 51 -0.92 -6.39 -1.04
CA SER A 51 -1.71 -5.21 -1.43
C SER A 51 -1.05 -4.42 -2.57
N THR A 52 0.21 -4.03 -2.40
CA THR A 52 0.95 -3.27 -3.43
C THR A 52 1.16 -4.05 -4.72
N SER A 53 1.36 -5.38 -4.67
CA SER A 53 1.43 -6.23 -5.87
C SER A 53 0.12 -6.25 -6.66
N ILE A 54 -1.01 -6.32 -5.95
CA ILE A 54 -2.35 -6.26 -6.56
C ILE A 54 -2.54 -4.90 -7.25
N PHE A 55 -2.14 -3.79 -6.61
CA PHE A 55 -2.24 -2.47 -7.23
C PHE A 55 -1.33 -2.32 -8.45
N VAL A 56 -0.10 -2.83 -8.42
CA VAL A 56 0.79 -2.83 -9.60
C VAL A 56 0.14 -3.59 -10.77
N TYR A 57 -0.49 -4.73 -10.51
CA TYR A 57 -1.20 -5.51 -11.53
C TYR A 57 -2.41 -4.76 -12.12
N LEU A 58 -3.25 -4.15 -11.28
CA LEU A 58 -4.41 -3.37 -11.73
C LEU A 58 -3.98 -2.16 -12.58
N LEU A 59 -2.97 -1.43 -12.15
CA LEU A 59 -2.46 -0.25 -12.85
C LEU A 59 -1.77 -0.60 -14.17
N TYR A 60 -1.14 -1.77 -14.25
CA TYR A 60 -0.61 -2.32 -15.50
C TYR A 60 -1.74 -2.60 -16.50
N LYS A 61 -2.87 -3.19 -16.05
CA LYS A 61 -4.04 -3.46 -16.89
C LYS A 61 -4.66 -2.18 -17.45
N TRP A 62 -4.67 -1.10 -16.66
CA TRP A 62 -5.21 0.20 -17.08
C TRP A 62 -4.22 1.07 -17.86
N ILE A 63 -3.00 0.57 -18.14
CA ILE A 63 -1.93 1.28 -18.89
C ILE A 63 -1.53 2.61 -18.18
N LEU A 64 -1.85 2.76 -16.89
CA LEU A 64 -1.45 3.90 -16.06
C LEU A 64 0.00 3.72 -15.59
N LEU A 65 0.95 3.87 -16.51
CA LEU A 65 2.37 3.66 -16.28
C LEU A 65 2.93 4.56 -15.15
N GLY A 66 2.43 5.80 -15.03
CA GLY A 66 2.88 6.73 -13.99
C GLY A 66 2.55 6.24 -12.57
N ASP A 67 1.29 5.90 -12.32
CA ASP A 67 0.86 5.40 -11.01
C ASP A 67 1.40 4.00 -10.72
N MET A 68 1.56 3.17 -11.75
CA MET A 68 2.21 1.87 -11.64
C MET A 68 3.66 1.99 -11.15
N MET A 69 4.43 2.97 -11.67
CA MET A 69 5.81 3.19 -11.24
C MET A 69 5.90 3.58 -9.75
N ILE A 70 4.99 4.44 -9.28
CA ILE A 70 4.93 4.84 -7.86
C ILE A 70 4.58 3.64 -6.98
N ASN A 71 3.58 2.83 -7.36
CA ASN A 71 3.21 1.63 -6.61
C ASN A 71 4.34 0.59 -6.61
N GLY A 72 5.06 0.43 -7.72
CA GLY A 72 6.25 -0.41 -7.79
C GLY A 72 7.39 0.08 -6.88
N TYR A 73 7.59 1.39 -6.79
CA TYR A 73 8.53 1.98 -5.83
C TYR A 73 8.12 1.65 -4.39
N TYR A 74 6.84 1.81 -4.04
CA TYR A 74 6.34 1.45 -2.71
C TYR A 74 6.48 -0.04 -2.40
N PHE A 75 6.34 -0.92 -3.38
CA PHE A 75 6.60 -2.35 -3.22
C PHE A 75 8.07 -2.61 -2.82
N ILE A 76 9.03 -1.97 -3.49
CA ILE A 76 10.47 -2.08 -3.16
C ILE A 76 10.76 -1.51 -1.76
N VAL A 77 10.20 -0.34 -1.44
CA VAL A 77 10.35 0.27 -0.11
C VAL A 77 9.74 -0.63 0.98
N SER A 78 8.62 -1.31 0.70
CA SER A 78 8.01 -2.27 1.62
C SER A 78 8.90 -3.49 1.87
N ILE A 79 9.60 -4.00 0.84
CA ILE A 79 10.61 -5.07 1.01
C ILE A 79 11.76 -4.58 1.91
N TYR A 80 12.25 -3.36 1.68
CA TYR A 80 13.32 -2.79 2.49
C TYR A 80 12.91 -2.61 3.95
N GLY A 81 11.70 -2.07 4.18
CA GLY A 81 11.11 -1.96 5.52
C GLY A 81 11.00 -3.32 6.21
N TRP A 82 10.57 -4.35 5.48
CA TRP A 82 10.49 -5.72 6.01
C TRP A 82 11.86 -6.24 6.45
N TYR A 83 12.86 -6.06 5.61
CA TYR A 83 14.21 -6.52 5.88
C TYR A 83 14.81 -5.86 7.13
N VAL A 84 14.64 -4.53 7.27
CA VAL A 84 15.08 -3.78 8.45
C VAL A 84 14.33 -4.22 9.71
N TRP A 85 13.01 -4.43 9.61
CA TRP A 85 12.21 -4.83 10.76
C TRP A 85 12.48 -6.27 11.21
N THR A 86 12.74 -7.18 10.27
CA THR A 86 13.11 -8.58 10.56
C THR A 86 14.46 -8.64 11.27
N ARG A 87 15.41 -7.75 10.92
CA ARG A 87 16.71 -7.65 11.59
C ARG A 87 16.65 -7.03 12.99
N LYS A 88 15.54 -6.38 13.37
CA LYS A 88 15.34 -5.78 14.70
C LYS A 88 15.29 -6.81 15.84
N GLN A 89 15.24 -8.11 15.52
CA GLN A 89 15.27 -9.20 16.50
C GLN A 89 16.64 -9.40 17.17
N ASN A 90 17.73 -8.83 16.61
CA ASN A 90 19.10 -8.98 17.12
C ASN A 90 19.63 -7.74 17.88
N ASN A 91 18.87 -7.23 18.85
CA ASN A 91 19.38 -6.30 19.89
C ASN A 91 19.89 -4.93 19.40
N VAL A 92 19.53 -4.48 18.19
CA VAL A 92 19.77 -3.10 17.74
C VAL A 92 18.44 -2.36 17.74
N VAL A 93 18.10 -1.77 18.88
CA VAL A 93 17.03 -0.77 19.00
C VAL A 93 17.41 0.42 18.13
N THR A 94 16.71 0.60 17.01
CA THR A 94 16.70 1.90 16.32
C THR A 94 16.13 2.91 17.31
N PRO A 95 16.93 3.85 17.85
CA PRO A 95 16.40 4.84 18.79
C PRO A 95 15.32 5.62 18.05
N ILE A 96 14.12 5.68 18.63
CA ILE A 96 13.06 6.54 18.15
C ILE A 96 13.55 7.95 18.47
N SER A 97 14.20 8.60 17.51
CA SER A 97 14.67 9.98 17.67
C SER A 97 13.47 10.90 17.57
N THR A 98 13.20 11.64 18.63
CA THR A 98 12.24 12.75 18.61
C THR A 98 12.82 13.88 17.78
N LEU A 99 12.06 14.39 16.81
CA LEU A 99 12.41 15.61 16.06
C LEU A 99 12.62 16.77 17.03
N ASN A 100 13.78 17.42 16.96
CA ASN A 100 14.07 18.56 17.81
C ASN A 100 13.40 19.82 17.24
N TYR A 101 13.05 20.79 18.09
CA TYR A 101 12.26 21.97 17.67
C TYR A 101 12.92 22.79 16.54
N ASN A 102 14.26 22.70 16.42
CA ASN A 102 15.05 23.38 15.40
C ASN A 102 14.95 22.74 14.00
N GLU A 103 14.61 21.45 13.89
CA GLU A 103 14.43 20.76 12.61
C GLU A 103 13.05 21.03 12.00
N LYS A 104 12.10 21.50 12.81
CA LYS A 104 10.71 21.81 12.41
C LYS A 104 10.57 23.13 11.65
N LYS A 105 11.64 23.93 11.57
CA LYS A 105 11.60 25.33 11.12
C LYS A 105 12.22 25.57 9.74
N ILE A 106 12.69 24.52 9.07
CA ILE A 106 13.19 24.58 7.68
C ILE A 106 12.03 24.34 6.72
#